data_AF-A0AAN6C8V3-F1
#
_entry.id   AF-A0AAN6C8V3-F1
#
_cell.length_a   1.000
_cell.length_b   1.000
_cell.length_c   1.000
_cell.angle_alpha   90.00
_cell.angle_beta   90.00
_cell.angle_gamma   90.00
#
_symmetry.space_group_name_H-M   'P 1'
#
loop_
_entity.id
_entity.type
_entity.pdbx_description
1 polymer ?
#
loop_
_entity_poly.entity_id
_entity_poly.type
_entity_poly.pdbx_seq_one_letter_code
_entity_poly.pdbx_strand_id
1 'polypeptide(L)'
;MTFGEDSRLQGSGGDESGALKARKACINCRKQKMKCIVQGNSESCRRCRRAGLPCVFVPRANAAQLPLVSEPLDLEFKNHVLSRLKIVEERLGLSGDNNMSLEMFAAPQEPSPEPTNEPLWNAILQLQRCSPSLPTTIWQRDTVESLWSSFHDRMPGLHFMPDKQTFSAPQPVLLASILYCSSTRGPPDMVEIAPHFFTILCTAIAQLSIPSSEIGRPIETSVTREEWAFQTVLGIVLAGLLTEGNIRETGNWISVGYRLMLDYCPAHVDDTSREWRKLFSGIQIVDLEHSSIHLAYPVIPIEAPLATLRMSPLDQLYKLSRMMHTGLSHFTGRRLPTIWSCFEDSRVENHNFTTSFTAIDGVLIRDWAKQLDDWLVEFNGKTPEHDQSSKLVLRQYVLHRLLVLSIYHPARSGNLWSQSITSHEQEELLLSARATLKLHQHDDSIWSNWDLIIITWAALIVLQGIQGGIGEIEDMTNIKLHLDILKQKNEPKPSLCDKLIARLEESLQEVSTPDFSYVQPAHSAVMDPSFDYTWQIFDQVNLQQIQFPG
;
A
#
# COMPACT_ATOMS: atom_id res chain seq x y z
N MET A 1 20.78 -24.13 -71.94
CA MET A 1 21.20 -25.44 -72.47
C MET A 1 20.25 -26.48 -71.95
N THR A 2 19.72 -27.25 -72.87
CA THR A 2 18.59 -28.18 -72.81
C THR A 2 19.07 -29.63 -72.67
N PHE A 3 18.23 -30.47 -72.04
CA PHE A 3 18.12 -31.95 -72.12
C PHE A 3 19.35 -32.80 -71.72
N GLY A 4 19.25 -34.02 -71.20
CA GLY A 4 18.17 -34.98 -70.92
C GLY A 4 18.78 -36.10 -70.05
N GLU A 5 18.04 -36.65 -69.09
CA GLU A 5 17.42 -37.99 -69.15
C GLU A 5 18.41 -39.15 -69.37
N ASP A 6 18.44 -40.07 -68.40
CA ASP A 6 18.56 -41.49 -68.72
C ASP A 6 17.77 -42.35 -67.73
N SER A 7 17.12 -43.38 -68.29
CA SER A 7 16.04 -44.15 -67.71
C SER A 7 16.41 -45.62 -67.49
N ARG A 8 15.58 -46.30 -66.68
CA ARG A 8 15.29 -47.78 -66.64
C ARG A 8 16.21 -48.67 -65.80
N LEU A 9 15.78 -49.77 -65.19
CA LEU A 9 14.50 -50.41 -64.80
C LEU A 9 14.94 -51.70 -64.07
N GLN A 10 14.30 -52.07 -62.96
CA GLN A 10 13.88 -53.45 -62.66
C GLN A 10 13.05 -53.46 -61.38
N GLY A 11 11.88 -54.09 -61.45
CA GLY A 11 10.98 -54.28 -60.32
C GLY A 11 10.63 -55.76 -60.14
N SER A 12 9.97 -56.08 -59.01
CA SER A 12 8.96 -57.15 -58.92
C SER A 12 8.24 -57.14 -57.56
N GLY A 13 6.91 -57.15 -57.60
CA GLY A 13 5.97 -57.56 -56.53
C GLY A 13 5.68 -56.48 -55.47
N GLY A 14 4.46 -56.02 -55.21
CA GLY A 14 3.14 -56.58 -55.44
C GLY A 14 2.34 -56.51 -54.14
N ASP A 15 1.54 -55.45 -54.01
CA ASP A 15 0.40 -55.18 -53.11
C ASP A 15 0.35 -55.74 -51.67
N GLU A 16 0.26 -54.82 -50.69
CA GLU A 16 -0.92 -54.74 -49.81
C GLU A 16 -0.90 -53.48 -48.92
N SER A 17 -2.07 -52.86 -48.78
CA SER A 17 -2.45 -51.87 -47.76
C SER A 17 -1.94 -50.42 -47.88
N GLY A 18 -2.57 -49.67 -48.79
CA GLY A 18 -2.68 -48.22 -48.64
C GLY A 18 -3.45 -47.87 -47.37
N ALA A 19 -2.75 -47.38 -46.33
CA ALA A 19 -3.36 -46.61 -45.23
C ALA A 19 -2.32 -45.92 -44.32
N LEU A 20 -1.34 -45.18 -44.86
CA LEU A 20 -0.55 -44.27 -44.02
C LEU A 20 -0.68 -42.83 -44.53
N LYS A 21 -1.90 -42.29 -44.34
CA LYS A 21 -2.14 -40.84 -44.38
C LYS A 21 -1.03 -40.14 -43.59
N ALA A 22 -0.28 -39.27 -44.25
CA ALA A 22 0.81 -38.49 -43.67
C ALA A 22 0.39 -37.91 -42.30
N ARG A 23 0.98 -38.43 -41.22
CA ARG A 23 0.71 -37.95 -39.85
C ARG A 23 1.16 -36.50 -39.75
N LYS A 24 0.21 -35.56 -39.64
CA LYS A 24 0.46 -34.12 -39.45
C LYS A 24 1.33 -33.92 -38.19
N ALA A 25 2.13 -32.85 -38.12
CA ALA A 25 2.97 -32.55 -36.95
C ALA A 25 2.18 -32.49 -35.62
N CYS A 26 2.80 -32.86 -34.49
CA CYS A 26 2.21 -32.72 -33.14
C CYS A 26 2.08 -31.25 -32.70
N ILE A 27 1.27 -30.97 -31.67
CA ILE A 27 1.00 -29.61 -31.17
C ILE A 27 2.31 -28.87 -30.83
N ASN A 28 3.24 -29.53 -30.12
CA ASN A 28 4.50 -28.91 -29.69
C ASN A 28 5.39 -28.51 -30.88
N CYS A 29 5.52 -29.38 -31.87
CA CYS A 29 6.26 -29.07 -33.09
C CYS A 29 5.56 -27.98 -33.93
N ARG A 30 4.22 -27.96 -33.96
CA ARG A 30 3.46 -26.90 -34.63
C ARG A 30 3.65 -25.53 -33.97
N LYS A 31 3.54 -25.45 -32.63
CA LYS A 31 3.70 -24.20 -31.87
C LYS A 31 5.06 -23.55 -32.11
N GLN A 32 6.10 -24.37 -32.22
CA GLN A 32 7.47 -23.92 -32.49
C GLN A 32 7.78 -23.79 -33.99
N LYS A 33 6.86 -24.13 -34.90
CA LYS A 33 7.06 -24.20 -36.36
C LYS A 33 8.25 -25.07 -36.79
N MET A 34 8.49 -26.16 -36.09
CA MET A 34 9.62 -27.08 -36.33
C MET A 34 9.16 -28.42 -36.92
N LYS A 35 10.05 -29.11 -37.64
CA LYS A 35 9.73 -30.41 -38.27
C LYS A 35 9.43 -31.48 -37.21
N CYS A 36 8.27 -32.14 -37.33
CA CYS A 36 7.87 -33.24 -36.47
C CYS A 36 8.26 -34.57 -37.13
N ILE A 37 9.15 -35.34 -36.49
CA ILE A 37 9.63 -36.62 -37.00
C ILE A 37 9.21 -37.72 -36.03
N VAL A 38 8.32 -38.59 -36.48
CA VAL A 38 7.91 -39.81 -35.79
C VAL A 38 8.68 -40.98 -36.42
N GLN A 39 9.40 -41.75 -35.60
CA GLN A 39 10.11 -42.94 -36.07
C GLN A 39 9.25 -44.17 -35.86
N GLY A 40 8.94 -44.89 -36.95
CA GLY A 40 8.16 -46.14 -36.94
C GLY A 40 6.77 -45.98 -36.31
N ASN A 41 6.34 -47.04 -35.60
CA ASN A 41 5.06 -47.10 -34.88
C ASN A 41 5.06 -46.38 -33.53
N SER A 42 5.99 -45.46 -33.28
CA SER A 42 6.00 -44.74 -32.01
C SER A 42 4.86 -43.72 -31.91
N GLU A 43 4.26 -43.64 -30.72
CA GLU A 43 3.26 -42.63 -30.36
C GLU A 43 3.84 -41.24 -30.10
N SER A 44 5.17 -41.12 -29.94
CA SER A 44 5.85 -39.85 -29.68
C SER A 44 6.88 -39.49 -30.75
N CYS A 45 6.92 -38.21 -31.11
CA CYS A 45 7.98 -37.69 -31.98
C CYS A 45 9.32 -37.64 -31.25
N ARG A 46 10.43 -37.71 -32.00
CA ARG A 46 11.79 -37.76 -31.44
C ARG A 46 12.08 -36.63 -30.46
N ARG A 47 11.54 -35.43 -30.71
CA ARG A 47 11.77 -34.24 -29.90
C ARG A 47 10.99 -34.28 -28.58
N CYS A 48 9.69 -34.55 -28.63
CA CYS A 48 8.88 -34.66 -27.41
C CYS A 48 9.39 -35.77 -26.50
N ARG A 49 9.84 -36.89 -27.08
CA ARG A 49 10.45 -37.97 -26.30
C ARG A 49 11.73 -37.55 -25.58
N ARG A 50 12.65 -36.87 -26.27
CA ARG A 50 13.90 -36.37 -25.66
C ARG A 50 13.66 -35.31 -24.58
N ALA A 51 12.61 -34.52 -24.73
CA ALA A 51 12.27 -33.46 -23.78
C ALA A 51 11.38 -33.95 -22.61
N GLY A 52 10.98 -35.23 -22.59
CA GLY A 52 10.04 -35.74 -21.58
C GLY A 52 8.65 -35.10 -21.64
N LEU A 53 8.25 -34.56 -22.81
CA LEU A 53 6.99 -33.83 -22.97
C LEU A 53 5.92 -34.71 -23.63
N PRO A 54 4.62 -34.53 -23.28
CA PRO A 54 3.53 -35.23 -23.92
C PRO A 54 3.43 -34.87 -25.42
N CYS A 55 3.32 -35.88 -26.29
CA CYS A 55 3.34 -35.70 -27.74
C CYS A 55 1.94 -35.89 -28.35
N VAL A 56 1.16 -34.81 -28.41
CA VAL A 56 -0.25 -34.87 -28.83
C VAL A 56 -0.42 -34.51 -30.31
N PHE A 57 -1.11 -35.36 -31.07
CA PHE A 57 -1.46 -35.14 -32.48
C PHE A 57 -2.95 -34.85 -32.61
N VAL A 58 -3.30 -33.65 -33.08
CA VAL A 58 -4.71 -33.23 -33.27
C VAL A 58 -4.96 -32.81 -34.72
N PRO A 59 -6.02 -33.31 -35.40
CA PRO A 59 -6.47 -32.81 -36.70
C PRO A 59 -6.88 -31.32 -36.62
N ARG A 60 -6.66 -30.54 -37.69
CA ARG A 60 -6.94 -29.09 -37.69
C ARG A 60 -8.44 -28.84 -37.95
N ALA A 61 -9.10 -28.20 -36.97
CA ALA A 61 -10.35 -27.42 -36.99
C ALA A 61 -11.47 -27.84 -37.97
N ASN A 62 -12.43 -28.63 -37.47
CA ASN A 62 -13.90 -28.53 -37.65
C ASN A 62 -14.61 -29.84 -37.23
N ALA A 63 -14.31 -30.35 -36.04
CA ALA A 63 -15.08 -31.43 -35.42
C ALA A 63 -15.16 -31.18 -33.91
N ALA A 64 -16.19 -30.45 -33.51
CA ALA A 64 -16.76 -30.63 -32.19
C ALA A 64 -17.38 -32.03 -32.19
N GLN A 65 -16.76 -32.97 -31.48
CA GLN A 65 -17.36 -34.17 -30.87
C GLN A 65 -16.22 -34.99 -30.24
N LEU A 66 -16.12 -34.88 -28.92
CA LEU A 66 -15.46 -35.89 -28.10
C LEU A 66 -16.20 -37.22 -28.31
N PRO A 67 -15.52 -38.34 -28.60
CA PRO A 67 -16.13 -39.64 -28.42
C PRO A 67 -16.24 -39.88 -26.91
N LEU A 68 -17.49 -40.00 -26.44
CA LEU A 68 -17.81 -40.64 -25.18
C LEU A 68 -17.14 -42.02 -25.18
N VAL A 69 -16.11 -42.20 -24.35
CA VAL A 69 -15.69 -43.54 -23.94
C VAL A 69 -16.63 -43.93 -22.81
N SER A 70 -17.69 -44.65 -23.17
CA SER A 70 -18.59 -45.30 -22.23
C SER A 70 -17.89 -46.53 -21.64
N GLU A 71 -17.27 -46.40 -20.47
CA GLU A 71 -16.97 -47.52 -19.57
C GLU A 71 -17.34 -47.16 -18.11
N PRO A 72 -17.75 -48.13 -17.27
CA PRO A 72 -18.55 -47.91 -16.06
C PRO A 72 -17.76 -47.43 -14.83
N LEU A 73 -16.53 -46.95 -15.01
CA LEU A 73 -15.67 -46.46 -13.92
C LEU A 73 -15.95 -45.00 -13.52
N ASP A 74 -16.82 -44.30 -14.25
CA ASP A 74 -17.03 -42.87 -14.09
C ASP A 74 -18.11 -42.51 -13.04
N LEU A 75 -18.99 -43.44 -12.66
CA LEU A 75 -20.07 -43.13 -11.72
C LEU A 75 -19.56 -43.04 -10.26
N GLU A 76 -18.64 -43.90 -9.87
CA GLU A 76 -18.07 -43.90 -8.52
C GLU A 76 -17.12 -42.72 -8.31
N PHE A 77 -16.30 -42.41 -9.32
CA PHE A 77 -15.48 -41.19 -9.33
C PHE A 77 -16.35 -39.94 -9.32
N LYS A 78 -17.39 -39.86 -10.17
CA LYS A 78 -18.34 -38.74 -10.17
C LYS A 78 -19.04 -38.58 -8.82
N ASN A 79 -19.51 -39.66 -8.22
CA ASN A 79 -20.16 -39.60 -6.90
C ASN A 79 -19.18 -39.16 -5.81
N HIS A 80 -17.93 -39.60 -5.86
CA HIS A 80 -16.90 -39.19 -4.91
C HIS A 80 -16.51 -37.72 -5.10
N VAL A 81 -16.41 -37.25 -6.34
CA VAL A 81 -16.18 -35.83 -6.66
C VAL A 81 -17.36 -34.98 -6.18
N LEU A 82 -18.59 -35.38 -6.46
CA LEU A 82 -19.80 -34.67 -6.02
C LEU A 82 -19.95 -34.66 -4.50
N SER A 83 -19.61 -35.75 -3.80
CA SER A 83 -19.61 -35.80 -2.34
C SER A 83 -18.55 -34.86 -1.74
N ARG A 84 -17.35 -34.82 -2.31
CA ARG A 84 -16.30 -33.88 -1.89
C ARG A 84 -16.69 -32.44 -2.21
N LEU A 85 -17.33 -32.19 -3.35
CA LEU A 85 -17.84 -30.87 -3.72
C LEU A 85 -18.88 -30.41 -2.71
N LYS A 86 -19.84 -31.28 -2.34
CA LYS A 86 -20.86 -31.00 -1.34
C LYS A 86 -20.27 -30.62 0.03
N ILE A 87 -19.24 -31.33 0.48
CA ILE A 87 -18.55 -31.01 1.74
C ILE A 87 -17.83 -29.64 1.64
N VAL A 88 -17.27 -29.33 0.48
CA VAL A 88 -16.62 -28.02 0.23
C VAL A 88 -17.67 -26.91 0.16
N GLU A 89 -18.79 -27.14 -0.51
CA GLU A 89 -19.93 -26.21 -0.61
C GLU A 89 -20.57 -25.96 0.76
N GLU A 90 -20.74 -26.98 1.59
CA GLU A 90 -21.23 -26.85 2.97
C GLU A 90 -20.27 -26.04 3.85
N ARG A 91 -18.94 -26.24 3.68
CA ARG A 91 -17.94 -25.44 4.40
C ARG A 91 -17.81 -24.01 3.90
N LEU A 92 -18.18 -23.74 2.65
CA LEU A 92 -18.16 -22.41 2.03
C LEU A 92 -19.53 -21.70 2.13
N GLY A 93 -20.56 -22.33 2.70
CA GLY A 93 -21.90 -21.77 2.80
C GLY A 93 -22.66 -21.69 1.46
N LEU A 94 -22.26 -22.49 0.46
CA LEU A 94 -22.80 -22.48 -0.91
C LEU A 94 -23.90 -23.52 -1.14
N SER A 95 -24.22 -24.36 -0.15
CA SER A 95 -25.27 -25.37 -0.24
C SER A 95 -26.65 -24.73 -0.20
N GLY A 96 -27.14 -24.30 -1.37
CA GLY A 96 -28.50 -23.80 -1.54
C GLY A 96 -29.51 -24.93 -1.72
N ASP A 97 -30.47 -25.03 -0.81
CA ASP A 97 -31.80 -25.54 -1.14
C ASP A 97 -32.41 -24.57 -2.15
N ASN A 98 -32.41 -24.97 -3.42
CA ASN A 98 -33.13 -24.29 -4.50
C ASN A 98 -34.64 -24.53 -4.36
N ASN A 99 -35.21 -24.01 -3.28
CA ASN A 99 -36.64 -23.80 -3.14
C ASN A 99 -36.86 -22.37 -2.60
N MET A 100 -36.38 -21.39 -3.36
CA MET A 100 -36.78 -20.01 -3.18
C MET A 100 -38.21 -19.89 -3.71
N SER A 101 -39.17 -20.23 -2.84
CA SER A 101 -40.52 -19.68 -2.94
C SER A 101 -40.36 -18.17 -3.08
N LEU A 102 -41.02 -17.62 -4.10
CA LEU A 102 -41.16 -16.20 -4.34
C LEU A 102 -42.11 -15.61 -3.28
N GLU A 103 -41.78 -15.76 -1.99
CA GLU A 103 -42.47 -15.13 -0.88
C GLU A 103 -41.80 -13.78 -0.62
N MET A 104 -42.29 -12.81 -1.41
CA MET A 104 -42.61 -11.46 -0.97
C MET A 104 -42.08 -11.10 0.43
N PHE A 105 -40.87 -10.51 0.47
CA PHE A 105 -40.42 -9.71 1.61
C PHE A 105 -41.30 -8.46 1.73
N ALA A 106 -42.52 -8.64 2.24
CA ALA A 106 -43.32 -7.55 2.80
C ALA A 106 -43.00 -7.48 4.29
N ALA A 107 -41.92 -6.79 4.65
CA ALA A 107 -41.82 -6.24 6.00
C ALA A 107 -42.93 -5.19 6.17
N PRO A 108 -43.61 -5.11 7.33
CA PRO A 108 -44.57 -4.04 7.59
C PRO A 108 -43.82 -2.71 7.58
N GLN A 109 -43.94 -1.95 6.49
CA GLN A 109 -43.49 -0.57 6.42
C GLN A 109 -44.42 0.29 7.28
N GLU A 110 -43.93 0.78 8.40
CA GLU A 110 -44.40 2.09 8.88
C GLU A 110 -43.93 3.15 7.87
N PRO A 111 -44.79 4.11 7.49
CA PRO A 111 -44.44 5.10 6.47
C PRO A 111 -43.52 6.16 7.08
N SER A 112 -42.21 5.95 6.94
CA SER A 112 -41.18 6.96 7.20
C SER A 112 -40.92 7.77 5.91
N PRO A 113 -40.73 9.11 6.00
CA PRO A 113 -40.72 10.01 4.84
C PRO A 113 -39.58 9.72 3.85
N GLU A 114 -39.79 10.10 2.59
CA GLU A 114 -38.94 9.86 1.41
C GLU A 114 -37.41 9.93 1.67
N PRO A 115 -36.59 9.02 1.10
CA PRO A 115 -35.22 8.87 1.54
C PRO A 115 -34.29 9.89 0.87
N THR A 116 -33.80 10.85 1.65
CA THR A 116 -32.75 11.83 1.30
C THR A 116 -31.40 11.19 0.89
N ASN A 117 -31.23 9.86 1.05
CA ASN A 117 -29.96 9.13 0.90
C ASN A 117 -29.96 8.03 -0.19
N GLU A 118 -30.86 8.07 -1.17
CA GLU A 118 -30.93 7.04 -2.23
C GLU A 118 -29.58 6.75 -2.94
N PRO A 119 -28.73 7.77 -3.27
CA PRO A 119 -27.43 7.51 -3.90
C PRO A 119 -26.44 6.74 -3.02
N LEU A 120 -26.45 6.98 -1.70
CA LEU A 120 -25.62 6.25 -0.74
C LEU A 120 -26.00 4.75 -0.75
N TRP A 121 -27.30 4.46 -0.70
CA TRP A 121 -27.81 3.09 -0.69
C TRP A 121 -27.54 2.33 -1.99
N ASN A 122 -27.52 3.03 -3.14
CA ASN A 122 -27.11 2.43 -4.41
C ASN A 122 -25.65 1.94 -4.37
N ALA A 123 -24.72 2.72 -3.81
CA ALA A 123 -23.33 2.30 -3.65
C ALA A 123 -23.17 1.16 -2.64
N ILE A 124 -23.95 1.15 -1.55
CA ILE A 124 -23.98 0.05 -0.58
C ILE A 124 -24.42 -1.26 -1.25
N LEU A 125 -25.47 -1.23 -2.07
CA LEU A 125 -25.95 -2.41 -2.79
C LEU A 125 -24.89 -2.98 -3.75
N GLN A 126 -24.01 -2.14 -4.32
CA GLN A 126 -22.88 -2.59 -5.13
C GLN A 126 -21.81 -3.28 -4.27
N LEU A 127 -21.46 -2.68 -3.12
CA LEU A 127 -20.50 -3.26 -2.18
C LEU A 127 -20.97 -4.60 -1.62
N GLN A 128 -22.26 -4.71 -1.28
CA GLN A 128 -22.90 -5.95 -0.82
C GLN A 128 -22.79 -7.07 -1.85
N ARG A 129 -23.14 -6.78 -3.11
CA ARG A 129 -23.07 -7.77 -4.19
C ARG A 129 -21.66 -8.24 -4.49
N CYS A 130 -20.66 -7.37 -4.28
CA CYS A 130 -19.25 -7.72 -4.41
C CYS A 130 -18.69 -8.47 -3.18
N SER A 131 -19.39 -8.46 -2.04
CA SER A 131 -18.92 -9.01 -0.76
C SER A 131 -19.96 -9.94 -0.10
N PRO A 132 -20.43 -11.00 -0.78
CA PRO A 132 -21.56 -11.81 -0.32
C PRO A 132 -21.27 -12.65 0.94
N SER A 133 -20.00 -12.84 1.29
CA SER A 133 -19.57 -13.64 2.46
C SER A 133 -19.65 -12.89 3.79
N LEU A 134 -20.02 -11.61 3.80
CA LEU A 134 -20.04 -10.78 5.00
C LEU A 134 -21.40 -10.83 5.72
N PRO A 135 -21.42 -10.68 7.06
CA PRO A 135 -22.66 -10.69 7.83
C PRO A 135 -23.63 -9.59 7.36
N THR A 136 -24.94 -9.88 7.34
CA THR A 136 -25.96 -8.90 6.97
C THR A 136 -26.10 -7.75 7.99
N THR A 137 -25.64 -7.98 9.23
CA THR A 137 -25.74 -7.03 10.35
C THR A 137 -24.90 -5.76 10.15
N ILE A 138 -23.79 -5.83 9.42
CA ILE A 138 -22.93 -4.64 9.18
C ILE A 138 -23.60 -3.63 8.23
N TRP A 139 -24.63 -4.06 7.50
CA TRP A 139 -25.34 -3.25 6.51
C TRP A 139 -26.62 -2.60 7.05
N GLN A 140 -26.82 -2.65 8.37
CA GLN A 140 -27.95 -1.96 9.01
C GLN A 140 -27.93 -0.46 8.67
N ARG A 141 -29.10 0.08 8.39
CA ARG A 141 -29.27 1.47 7.93
C ARG A 141 -28.68 2.48 8.89
N ASP A 142 -29.03 2.35 10.16
CA ASP A 142 -28.57 3.24 11.23
C ASP A 142 -27.04 3.18 11.39
N THR A 143 -26.45 1.98 11.31
CA THR A 143 -25.00 1.79 11.37
C THR A 143 -24.29 2.52 10.21
N VAL A 144 -24.73 2.28 8.98
CA VAL A 144 -24.07 2.84 7.80
C VAL A 144 -24.26 4.35 7.71
N GLU A 145 -25.47 4.86 7.98
CA GLU A 145 -25.74 6.30 7.98
C GLU A 145 -24.96 7.02 9.08
N SER A 146 -24.82 6.42 10.26
CA SER A 146 -23.99 6.95 11.36
C SER A 146 -22.49 6.99 11.01
N LEU A 147 -21.95 5.93 10.40
CA LEU A 147 -20.56 5.89 9.96
C LEU A 147 -20.28 6.91 8.84
N TRP A 148 -21.23 7.06 7.91
CA TRP A 148 -21.15 8.05 6.83
C TRP A 148 -21.17 9.48 7.36
N SER A 149 -22.13 9.81 8.23
CA SER A 149 -22.28 11.17 8.75
C SER A 149 -21.14 11.60 9.67
N SER A 150 -20.54 10.65 10.40
CA SER A 150 -19.46 10.92 11.36
C SER A 150 -18.06 11.04 10.72
N PHE A 151 -17.93 10.82 9.40
CA PHE A 151 -16.63 10.82 8.73
C PHE A 151 -15.83 12.10 8.95
N HIS A 152 -16.43 13.27 8.71
CA HIS A 152 -15.74 14.55 8.83
C HIS A 152 -15.47 14.98 10.27
N ASP A 153 -16.13 14.35 11.25
CA ASP A 153 -15.87 14.59 12.68
C ASP A 153 -14.72 13.68 13.17
N ARG A 154 -14.55 12.50 12.56
CA ARG A 154 -13.54 11.50 12.93
C ARG A 154 -12.27 11.57 12.09
N MET A 155 -12.23 12.39 11.05
CA MET A 155 -11.12 12.48 10.11
C MET A 155 -10.46 13.86 10.18
N PRO A 156 -9.17 13.93 10.54
CA PRO A 156 -8.40 15.17 10.42
C PRO A 156 -8.28 15.58 8.94
N GLY A 157 -8.19 16.88 8.68
CA GLY A 157 -8.12 17.41 7.32
C GLY A 157 -6.94 16.85 6.52
N LEU A 158 -7.17 16.58 5.23
CA LEU A 158 -6.12 16.21 4.30
C LEU A 158 -5.32 17.45 3.95
N HIS A 159 -4.02 17.46 4.19
CA HIS A 159 -3.21 18.66 3.94
C HIS A 159 -3.15 19.07 2.46
N PHE A 160 -3.22 18.09 1.55
CA PHE A 160 -3.31 18.37 0.12
C PHE A 160 -4.72 18.77 -0.31
N MET A 161 -5.76 18.52 0.50
CA MET A 161 -7.16 18.87 0.26
C MET A 161 -7.82 19.37 1.56
N PRO A 162 -7.51 20.60 1.99
CA PRO A 162 -7.92 21.11 3.31
C PRO A 162 -9.43 21.35 3.40
N ASP A 163 -10.08 21.61 2.25
CA ASP A 163 -11.52 21.86 2.19
C ASP A 163 -12.31 20.54 2.32
N LYS A 164 -13.30 20.53 3.23
CA LYS A 164 -14.20 19.38 3.43
C LYS A 164 -14.89 19.03 2.12
N GLN A 165 -14.51 17.89 1.54
CA GLN A 165 -15.15 17.36 0.35
C GLN A 165 -16.45 16.65 0.74
N THR A 166 -17.59 17.20 0.30
CA THR A 166 -18.89 16.57 0.48
C THR A 166 -19.34 15.91 -0.83
N PHE A 167 -19.89 14.71 -0.71
CA PHE A 167 -20.37 13.93 -1.86
C PHE A 167 -21.84 13.58 -1.65
N SER A 168 -22.69 14.03 -2.58
CA SER A 168 -24.12 13.69 -2.57
C SER A 168 -24.39 12.28 -3.11
N ALA A 169 -23.49 11.75 -3.93
CA ALA A 169 -23.54 10.40 -4.49
C ALA A 169 -22.16 9.73 -4.36
N PRO A 170 -21.90 9.00 -3.27
CA PRO A 170 -20.61 8.37 -3.06
C PRO A 170 -20.41 7.17 -3.99
N GLN A 171 -19.19 7.00 -4.49
CA GLN A 171 -18.79 5.84 -5.26
C GLN A 171 -18.31 4.70 -4.34
N PRO A 172 -18.41 3.42 -4.76
CA PRO A 172 -18.17 2.27 -3.89
C PRO A 172 -16.82 2.28 -3.17
N VAL A 173 -15.73 2.61 -3.87
CA VAL A 173 -14.39 2.62 -3.26
C VAL A 173 -14.25 3.72 -2.22
N LEU A 174 -14.71 4.94 -2.52
CA LEU A 174 -14.70 6.03 -1.56
C LEU A 174 -15.56 5.72 -0.34
N LEU A 175 -16.76 5.17 -0.57
CA LEU A 175 -17.66 4.76 0.50
C LEU A 175 -17.01 3.69 1.39
N ALA A 176 -16.40 2.65 0.80
CA ALA A 176 -15.72 1.62 1.57
C ALA A 176 -14.57 2.20 2.42
N SER A 177 -13.78 3.12 1.86
CA SER A 177 -12.72 3.81 2.60
C SER A 177 -13.27 4.66 3.74
N ILE A 178 -14.38 5.36 3.53
CA ILE A 178 -15.05 6.17 4.56
C ILE A 178 -15.60 5.27 5.66
N LEU A 179 -16.29 4.18 5.34
CA LEU A 179 -16.84 3.26 6.33
C LEU A 179 -15.74 2.60 7.17
N TYR A 180 -14.64 2.21 6.54
CA TYR A 180 -13.46 1.70 7.25
C TYR A 180 -12.82 2.76 8.15
N CYS A 181 -12.59 3.97 7.63
CA CYS A 181 -12.05 5.10 8.39
C CYS A 181 -12.92 5.45 9.60
N SER A 182 -14.24 5.57 9.41
CA SER A 182 -15.17 5.94 10.46
C SER A 182 -15.33 4.83 11.51
N SER A 183 -15.27 3.56 11.11
CA SER A 183 -15.43 2.42 12.05
C SER A 183 -14.20 2.23 12.93
N THR A 184 -12.99 2.32 12.37
CA THR A 184 -11.72 2.25 13.13
C THR A 184 -11.53 3.39 14.13
N ARG A 185 -12.23 4.52 13.92
CA ARG A 185 -12.23 5.69 14.83
C ARG A 185 -13.56 5.87 15.55
N GLY A 186 -14.39 4.84 15.54
CA GLY A 186 -15.69 4.85 16.16
C GLY A 186 -15.65 4.45 17.63
N PRO A 187 -16.81 4.50 18.30
CA PRO A 187 -16.98 3.87 19.61
C PRO A 187 -16.72 2.34 19.53
N PRO A 188 -16.53 1.65 20.67
CA PRO A 188 -16.08 0.25 20.71
C PRO A 188 -16.95 -0.72 19.88
N ASP A 189 -18.26 -0.52 19.85
CA ASP A 189 -19.21 -1.29 19.03
C ASP A 189 -18.95 -1.15 17.52
N MET A 190 -18.53 0.04 17.07
CA MET A 190 -18.19 0.28 15.66
C MET A 190 -16.81 -0.26 15.29
N VAL A 191 -15.88 -0.33 16.25
CA VAL A 191 -14.56 -0.94 16.06
C VAL A 191 -14.70 -2.44 15.82
N GLU A 192 -15.59 -3.12 16.55
CA GLU A 192 -15.80 -4.56 16.41
C GLU A 192 -16.17 -4.97 14.98
N ILE A 193 -16.87 -4.10 14.25
CA ILE A 193 -17.28 -4.32 12.85
C ILE A 193 -16.28 -3.76 11.81
N ALA A 194 -15.26 -3.00 12.23
CA ALA A 194 -14.22 -2.45 11.35
C ALA A 194 -13.46 -3.51 10.50
N PRO A 195 -13.16 -4.74 10.97
CA PRO A 195 -12.53 -5.77 10.13
C PRO A 195 -13.39 -6.15 8.91
N HIS A 196 -14.72 -6.08 9.03
CA HIS A 196 -15.62 -6.33 7.92
C HIS A 196 -15.54 -5.19 6.89
N PHE A 197 -15.54 -3.94 7.33
CA PHE A 197 -15.34 -2.79 6.42
C PHE A 197 -13.96 -2.78 5.78
N PHE A 198 -12.93 -3.25 6.47
CA PHE A 198 -11.61 -3.48 5.89
C PHE A 198 -11.65 -4.51 4.75
N THR A 199 -12.38 -5.62 4.95
CA THR A 199 -12.58 -6.63 3.91
C THR A 199 -13.34 -6.07 2.70
N ILE A 200 -14.36 -5.24 2.95
CA ILE A 200 -15.11 -4.53 1.89
C ILE A 200 -14.19 -3.61 1.11
N LEU A 201 -13.34 -2.84 1.79
CA LEU A 201 -12.38 -1.94 1.16
C LEU A 201 -11.40 -2.68 0.25
N CYS A 202 -10.75 -3.74 0.76
CA CYS A 202 -9.86 -4.59 -0.02
C CYS A 202 -10.57 -5.18 -1.25
N THR A 203 -11.80 -5.65 -1.07
CA THR A 203 -12.61 -6.22 -2.16
C THR A 203 -12.95 -5.15 -3.20
N ALA A 204 -13.39 -3.97 -2.79
CA ALA A 204 -13.73 -2.87 -3.68
C ALA A 204 -12.54 -2.41 -4.53
N ILE A 205 -11.35 -2.27 -3.92
CA ILE A 205 -10.12 -1.94 -4.65
C ILE A 205 -9.73 -3.07 -5.61
N ALA A 206 -9.83 -4.33 -5.18
CA ALA A 206 -9.53 -5.48 -6.04
C ALA A 206 -10.44 -5.54 -7.29
N GLN A 207 -11.71 -5.16 -7.16
CA GLN A 207 -12.64 -5.09 -8.30
C GLN A 207 -12.16 -4.13 -9.39
N LEU A 208 -11.38 -3.07 -9.09
CA LEU A 208 -10.82 -2.15 -10.09
C LEU A 208 -9.83 -2.82 -11.05
N SER A 209 -9.30 -3.99 -10.67
CA SER A 209 -8.39 -4.79 -11.49
C SER A 209 -9.10 -5.89 -12.27
N ILE A 210 -10.40 -6.11 -12.03
CA ILE A 210 -11.22 -7.13 -12.69
C ILE A 210 -11.89 -6.50 -13.93
N PRO A 211 -11.66 -7.02 -15.14
CA PRO A 211 -12.31 -6.51 -16.34
C PRO A 211 -13.83 -6.57 -16.23
N SER A 212 -14.50 -5.45 -16.54
CA SER A 212 -15.96 -5.33 -16.54
C SER A 212 -16.63 -5.65 -15.19
N SER A 213 -15.90 -5.51 -14.09
CA SER A 213 -16.50 -5.59 -12.75
C SER A 213 -17.50 -4.47 -12.54
N GLU A 214 -18.44 -4.70 -11.62
CA GLU A 214 -19.46 -3.71 -11.30
C GLU A 214 -18.86 -2.40 -10.75
N ILE A 215 -17.87 -2.51 -9.86
CA ILE A 215 -17.20 -1.35 -9.26
C ILE A 215 -16.19 -0.72 -10.23
N GLY A 216 -15.49 -1.53 -11.04
CA GLY A 216 -14.44 -1.09 -11.95
C GLY A 216 -14.96 -0.56 -13.29
N ARG A 217 -16.26 -0.68 -13.57
CA ARG A 217 -16.87 -0.17 -14.80
C ARG A 217 -17.25 1.31 -14.64
N PRO A 218 -16.69 2.22 -15.45
CA PRO A 218 -17.08 3.62 -15.42
C PRO A 218 -18.52 3.81 -15.93
N ILE A 219 -19.25 4.78 -15.37
CA ILE A 219 -20.63 5.13 -15.74
C ILE A 219 -20.66 5.75 -17.16
N GLU A 220 -21.81 5.74 -17.84
CA GLU A 220 -21.91 5.95 -19.30
C GLU A 220 -21.63 7.39 -19.81
N THR A 221 -21.65 8.43 -18.97
CA THR A 221 -21.38 9.83 -19.40
C THR A 221 -19.96 10.30 -19.04
N SER A 222 -19.40 11.30 -19.73
CA SER A 222 -18.05 11.82 -19.42
C SER A 222 -17.95 12.44 -18.03
N VAL A 223 -18.94 13.26 -17.64
CA VAL A 223 -18.98 13.92 -16.32
C VAL A 223 -19.08 12.90 -15.19
N THR A 224 -19.92 11.87 -15.36
CA THR A 224 -20.03 10.79 -14.36
C THR A 224 -18.77 9.92 -14.29
N ARG A 225 -17.96 9.85 -15.36
CA ARG A 225 -16.69 9.12 -15.37
C ARG A 225 -15.60 9.87 -14.62
N GLU A 226 -15.52 11.18 -14.82
CA GLU A 226 -14.60 12.04 -14.07
C GLU A 226 -14.89 11.96 -12.58
N GLU A 227 -16.14 12.16 -12.17
CA GLU A 227 -16.54 12.09 -10.76
C GLU A 227 -16.29 10.68 -10.18
N TRP A 228 -16.58 9.63 -10.96
CA TRP A 228 -16.29 8.25 -10.56
C TRP A 228 -14.81 8.02 -10.29
N ALA A 229 -13.95 8.44 -11.22
CA ALA A 229 -12.50 8.28 -11.09
C ALA A 229 -11.93 9.14 -9.97
N PHE A 230 -12.37 10.40 -9.84
CA PHE A 230 -11.93 11.30 -8.77
C PHE A 230 -12.22 10.70 -7.39
N GLN A 231 -13.47 10.26 -7.15
CA GLN A 231 -13.85 9.64 -5.88
C GLN A 231 -13.11 8.32 -5.65
N THR A 232 -12.92 7.51 -6.70
CA THR A 232 -12.21 6.23 -6.58
C THR A 232 -10.74 6.43 -6.18
N VAL A 233 -10.06 7.39 -6.81
CA VAL A 233 -8.68 7.74 -6.49
C VAL A 233 -8.60 8.34 -5.09
N LEU A 234 -9.52 9.22 -4.69
CA LEU A 234 -9.57 9.72 -3.32
C LEU A 234 -9.76 8.58 -2.31
N GLY A 235 -10.65 7.63 -2.59
CA GLY A 235 -10.84 6.43 -1.79
C GLY A 235 -9.55 5.61 -1.63
N ILE A 236 -8.76 5.45 -2.70
CA ILE A 236 -7.45 4.79 -2.66
C ILE A 236 -6.45 5.56 -1.80
N VAL A 237 -6.40 6.89 -1.90
CA VAL A 237 -5.51 7.73 -1.07
C VAL A 237 -5.87 7.57 0.41
N LEU A 238 -7.17 7.61 0.75
CA LEU A 238 -7.63 7.37 2.12
C LEU A 238 -7.27 5.97 2.62
N ALA A 239 -7.44 4.96 1.77
CA ALA A 239 -7.07 3.59 2.09
C ALA A 239 -5.57 3.49 2.38
N GLY A 240 -4.72 4.07 1.53
CA GLY A 240 -3.26 4.07 1.70
C GLY A 240 -2.83 4.69 3.03
N LEU A 241 -3.33 5.89 3.34
CA LEU A 241 -3.02 6.59 4.61
C LEU A 241 -3.35 5.76 5.87
N LEU A 242 -4.38 4.91 5.80
CA LEU A 242 -4.85 4.07 6.91
C LEU A 242 -4.24 2.67 6.95
N THR A 243 -3.58 2.23 5.88
CA THR A 243 -3.12 0.85 5.72
C THR A 243 -1.64 0.72 5.46
N GLU A 244 -0.93 1.84 5.34
CA GLU A 244 0.52 1.89 5.18
C GLU A 244 1.23 1.10 6.29
N GLY A 245 2.28 0.35 5.94
CA GLY A 245 2.93 -0.62 6.82
C GLY A 245 2.08 -1.83 7.27
N ASN A 246 0.75 -1.74 7.30
CA ASN A 246 -0.09 -2.87 7.70
C ASN A 246 -0.34 -3.84 6.53
N ILE A 247 -0.55 -3.30 5.33
CA ILE A 247 -0.93 -4.04 4.14
C ILE A 247 0.19 -3.98 3.09
N ARG A 248 0.60 -5.16 2.62
CA ARG A 248 1.69 -5.28 1.64
C ARG A 248 1.27 -4.75 0.27
N GLU A 249 0.00 -4.85 -0.06
CA GLU A 249 -0.57 -4.49 -1.35
C GLU A 249 -0.77 -2.98 -1.54
N THR A 250 -0.48 -2.14 -0.54
CA THR A 250 -0.68 -0.68 -0.61
C THR A 250 0.01 -0.05 -1.83
N GLY A 251 1.25 -0.43 -2.15
CA GLY A 251 1.94 0.01 -3.37
C GLY A 251 1.22 -0.37 -4.68
N ASN A 252 0.50 -1.51 -4.71
CA ASN A 252 -0.33 -1.88 -5.85
C ASN A 252 -1.56 -0.98 -5.95
N TRP A 253 -2.17 -0.62 -4.82
CA TRP A 253 -3.34 0.27 -4.79
C TRP A 253 -2.98 1.66 -5.29
N ILE A 254 -1.83 2.20 -4.86
CA ILE A 254 -1.26 3.46 -5.34
C ILE A 254 -1.09 3.42 -6.87
N SER A 255 -0.53 2.33 -7.40
CA SER A 255 -0.37 2.14 -8.86
C SER A 255 -1.71 2.14 -9.59
N VAL A 256 -2.75 1.51 -9.02
CA VAL A 256 -4.11 1.52 -9.57
C VAL A 256 -4.69 2.93 -9.58
N GLY A 257 -4.54 3.68 -8.47
CA GLY A 257 -5.00 5.06 -8.38
C GLY A 257 -4.32 5.94 -9.43
N TYR A 258 -3.00 5.82 -9.61
CA TYR A 258 -2.27 6.60 -10.59
C TYR A 258 -2.71 6.33 -12.02
N ARG A 259 -2.91 5.05 -12.38
CA ARG A 259 -3.48 4.69 -13.68
C ARG A 259 -4.83 5.36 -13.91
N LEU A 260 -5.73 5.32 -12.92
CA LEU A 260 -7.04 5.97 -13.03
C LEU A 260 -6.90 7.50 -13.20
N MET A 261 -5.93 8.13 -12.55
CA MET A 261 -5.65 9.54 -12.79
C MET A 261 -5.26 9.83 -14.24
N LEU A 262 -4.39 9.00 -14.83
CA LEU A 262 -3.97 9.18 -16.22
C LEU A 262 -5.09 8.91 -17.22
N ASP A 263 -5.94 7.93 -16.94
CA ASP A 263 -7.03 7.50 -17.83
C ASP A 263 -8.21 8.49 -17.84
N TYR A 264 -8.48 9.16 -16.71
CA TYR A 264 -9.72 9.93 -16.51
C TYR A 264 -9.54 11.41 -16.16
N CYS A 265 -8.31 11.90 -15.95
CA CYS A 265 -8.09 13.34 -15.73
C CYS A 265 -8.60 14.14 -16.94
N PRO A 266 -9.40 15.20 -16.74
CA PRO A 266 -9.93 15.99 -17.83
C PRO A 266 -8.81 16.73 -18.58
N ALA A 267 -8.95 16.81 -19.90
CA ALA A 267 -7.99 17.50 -20.77
C ALA A 267 -7.99 19.02 -20.59
N HIS A 268 -9.11 19.58 -20.14
CA HIS A 268 -9.30 21.00 -19.85
C HIS A 268 -9.83 21.13 -18.42
N VAL A 269 -9.11 21.91 -17.61
CA VAL A 269 -9.51 22.22 -16.24
C VAL A 269 -10.18 23.58 -16.29
N ASP A 270 -11.48 23.61 -16.02
CA ASP A 270 -12.27 24.83 -15.82
C ASP A 270 -12.51 25.06 -14.32
N ASP A 271 -13.15 26.18 -13.97
CA ASP A 271 -13.47 26.52 -12.58
C ASP A 271 -14.47 25.56 -11.93
N THR A 272 -15.14 24.72 -12.73
CA THR A 272 -16.08 23.68 -12.25
C THR A 272 -15.44 22.31 -12.07
N SER A 273 -14.20 22.15 -12.52
CA SER A 273 -13.46 20.90 -12.46
C SER A 273 -13.03 20.59 -11.02
N ARG A 274 -13.01 19.30 -10.67
CA ARG A 274 -12.48 18.87 -9.36
C ARG A 274 -10.99 19.21 -9.25
N GLU A 275 -10.49 19.26 -8.02
CA GLU A 275 -9.10 19.63 -7.74
C GLU A 275 -8.10 18.49 -8.03
N TRP A 276 -8.06 18.01 -9.28
CA TRP A 276 -7.22 16.89 -9.73
C TRP A 276 -5.73 17.06 -9.42
N ARG A 277 -5.23 18.30 -9.40
CA ARG A 277 -3.83 18.61 -9.02
C ARG A 277 -3.55 18.26 -7.56
N LYS A 278 -4.46 18.64 -6.67
CA LYS A 278 -4.37 18.34 -5.23
C LYS A 278 -4.50 16.84 -5.00
N LEU A 279 -5.41 16.17 -5.71
CA LEU A 279 -5.54 14.71 -5.66
C LEU A 279 -4.26 13.99 -6.14
N PHE A 280 -3.60 14.52 -7.18
CA PHE A 280 -2.31 14.00 -7.66
C PHE A 280 -1.21 14.19 -6.60
N SER A 281 -1.19 15.36 -5.95
CA SER A 281 -0.29 15.57 -4.81
C SER A 281 -0.56 14.54 -3.71
N GLY A 282 -1.83 14.26 -3.39
CA GLY A 282 -2.20 13.27 -2.38
C GLY A 282 -1.70 11.86 -2.69
N ILE A 283 -1.87 11.38 -3.93
CA ILE A 283 -1.37 10.05 -4.30
C ILE A 283 0.17 10.00 -4.31
N GLN A 284 0.82 11.08 -4.71
CA GLN A 284 2.29 11.19 -4.68
C GLN A 284 2.83 11.18 -3.24
N ILE A 285 2.14 11.84 -2.31
CA ILE A 285 2.50 11.84 -0.89
C ILE A 285 2.42 10.42 -0.31
N VAL A 286 1.30 9.72 -0.53
CA VAL A 286 1.14 8.34 -0.04
C VAL A 286 2.20 7.41 -0.64
N ASP A 287 2.55 7.57 -1.91
CA ASP A 287 3.64 6.81 -2.55
C ASP A 287 5.01 7.10 -1.95
N LEU A 288 5.31 8.35 -1.65
CA LEU A 288 6.56 8.76 -1.00
C LEU A 288 6.64 8.24 0.44
N GLU A 289 5.56 8.34 1.20
CA GLU A 289 5.44 7.80 2.55
C GLU A 289 5.66 6.27 2.55
N HIS A 290 4.94 5.54 1.69
CA HIS A 290 5.11 4.10 1.47
C HIS A 290 6.55 3.74 1.11
N SER A 291 7.10 4.43 0.11
CA SER A 291 8.44 4.18 -0.41
C SER A 291 9.52 4.47 0.64
N SER A 292 9.32 5.48 1.48
CA SER A 292 10.31 5.93 2.46
C SER A 292 10.58 4.91 3.55
N ILE A 293 9.54 4.29 4.12
CA ILE A 293 9.70 3.33 5.22
C ILE A 293 10.34 2.02 4.76
N HIS A 294 10.20 1.70 3.47
CA HIS A 294 10.74 0.50 2.83
C HIS A 294 12.01 0.75 2.00
N LEU A 295 12.46 2.01 1.86
CA LEU A 295 13.49 2.43 0.90
C LEU A 295 13.26 1.82 -0.50
N ALA A 296 11.99 1.82 -0.93
CA ALA A 296 11.54 1.32 -2.21
C ALA A 296 11.44 2.45 -3.24
N TYR A 297 11.43 2.11 -4.53
CA TYR A 297 11.33 3.11 -5.59
C TYR A 297 9.89 3.66 -5.67
N PRO A 298 9.68 4.99 -5.56
CA PRO A 298 8.36 5.58 -5.72
C PRO A 298 7.83 5.35 -7.15
N VAL A 299 6.58 4.89 -7.25
CA VAL A 299 5.95 4.55 -8.53
C VAL A 299 5.46 5.81 -9.26
N ILE A 300 5.03 6.82 -8.52
CA ILE A 300 4.51 8.07 -9.07
C ILE A 300 5.71 8.91 -9.53
N PRO A 301 5.69 9.53 -10.73
CA PRO A 301 6.79 10.38 -11.16
C PRO A 301 6.81 11.72 -10.41
N ILE A 302 8.03 12.26 -10.25
CA ILE A 302 8.28 13.60 -9.67
C ILE A 302 7.43 14.67 -10.35
N GLU A 303 7.42 14.66 -11.69
CA GLU A 303 6.63 15.58 -12.50
C GLU A 303 5.44 14.86 -13.11
N ALA A 304 4.26 15.44 -12.93
CA ALA A 304 3.06 14.91 -13.56
C ALA A 304 3.20 14.92 -15.09
N PRO A 305 2.92 13.79 -15.77
CA PRO A 305 3.06 13.69 -17.23
C PRO A 305 2.03 14.55 -17.96
N LEU A 306 0.85 14.75 -17.35
CA LEU A 306 -0.21 15.61 -17.88
C LEU A 306 -0.03 17.04 -17.39
N ALA A 307 -0.05 18.01 -18.30
CA ALA A 307 0.09 19.43 -17.96
C ALA A 307 -1.01 19.91 -17.01
N THR A 308 -2.21 19.33 -17.10
CA THR A 308 -3.36 19.63 -16.23
C THR A 308 -3.12 19.26 -14.77
N LEU A 309 -2.27 18.26 -14.51
CA LEU A 309 -1.93 17.76 -13.17
C LEU A 309 -0.70 18.46 -12.57
N ARG A 310 0.02 19.29 -13.34
CA ARG A 310 1.23 19.95 -12.84
C ARG A 310 0.91 20.97 -11.76
N MET A 311 1.59 20.83 -10.63
CA MET A 311 1.55 21.77 -9.50
C MET A 311 2.46 22.97 -9.77
N SER A 312 2.17 24.10 -9.13
CA SER A 312 3.05 25.26 -9.16
C SER A 312 4.40 24.92 -8.51
N PRO A 313 5.55 25.31 -9.09
CA PRO A 313 6.85 25.19 -8.43
C PRO A 313 6.95 25.96 -7.10
N LEU A 314 6.05 26.92 -6.86
CA LEU A 314 5.97 27.69 -5.62
C LEU A 314 5.17 26.98 -4.52
N ASP A 315 4.42 25.94 -4.88
CA ASP A 315 3.63 25.15 -3.95
C ASP A 315 4.54 24.39 -2.97
N GLN A 316 4.21 24.48 -1.68
CA GLN A 316 5.06 23.98 -0.61
C GLN A 316 5.04 22.46 -0.49
N LEU A 317 3.88 21.83 -0.73
CA LEU A 317 3.75 20.37 -0.72
C LEU A 317 4.44 19.76 -1.94
N TYR A 318 4.37 20.42 -3.09
CA TYR A 318 5.11 20.01 -4.28
C TYR A 318 6.62 20.10 -4.07
N LYS A 319 7.11 21.20 -3.48
CA LYS A 319 8.54 21.33 -3.11
C LYS A 319 8.99 20.20 -2.19
N LEU A 320 8.24 19.95 -1.12
CA LEU A 320 8.54 18.84 -0.20
C LEU A 320 8.56 17.50 -0.92
N SER A 321 7.52 17.19 -1.72
CA SER A 321 7.42 15.94 -2.47
C SER A 321 8.62 15.75 -3.42
N ARG A 322 9.07 16.81 -4.09
CA ARG A 322 10.27 16.77 -4.96
C ARG A 322 11.56 16.49 -4.19
N MET A 323 11.76 17.14 -3.05
CA MET A 323 12.93 16.92 -2.19
C MET A 323 12.96 15.45 -1.74
N MET A 324 11.82 14.95 -1.26
CA MET A 324 11.65 13.56 -0.86
C MET A 324 11.95 12.57 -1.98
N HIS A 325 11.40 12.80 -3.16
CA HIS A 325 11.65 11.94 -4.32
C HIS A 325 13.13 11.88 -4.70
N THR A 326 13.77 13.04 -4.77
CA THR A 326 15.17 13.17 -5.21
C THR A 326 16.09 12.52 -4.18
N GLY A 327 15.87 12.80 -2.89
CA GLY A 327 16.61 12.22 -1.79
C GLY A 327 16.47 10.70 -1.72
N LEU A 328 15.22 10.18 -1.74
CA LEU A 328 14.96 8.75 -1.68
C LEU A 328 15.61 8.00 -2.84
N SER A 329 15.48 8.49 -4.08
CA SER A 329 15.93 7.77 -5.29
C SER A 329 17.38 7.28 -5.20
N HIS A 330 18.27 8.02 -4.53
CA HIS A 330 19.67 7.62 -4.33
C HIS A 330 19.85 6.38 -3.43
N PHE A 331 18.97 6.20 -2.45
CA PHE A 331 19.02 5.12 -1.47
C PHE A 331 18.18 3.90 -1.88
N THR A 332 17.20 4.09 -2.76
CA THR A 332 16.30 3.02 -3.21
C THR A 332 17.03 1.87 -3.90
N GLY A 333 16.56 0.64 -3.62
CA GLY A 333 17.09 -0.58 -4.27
C GLY A 333 18.52 -0.97 -3.86
N ARG A 334 19.19 -0.18 -3.01
CA ARG A 334 20.54 -0.48 -2.49
C ARG A 334 20.56 -1.51 -1.38
N ARG A 335 19.39 -2.04 -0.99
CA ARG A 335 19.24 -3.05 0.08
C ARG A 335 19.86 -2.58 1.40
N LEU A 336 19.76 -1.30 1.71
CA LEU A 336 20.06 -0.82 3.06
C LEU A 336 18.94 -1.33 4.00
N PRO A 337 19.24 -1.63 5.26
CA PRO A 337 18.19 -1.80 6.27
C PRO A 337 17.24 -0.60 6.27
N THR A 338 15.98 -0.87 6.55
CA THR A 338 14.89 0.10 6.43
C THR A 338 14.31 0.41 7.81
N ILE A 339 13.58 1.52 7.96
CA ILE A 339 12.82 1.76 9.20
C ILE A 339 11.86 0.60 9.42
N TRP A 340 11.18 0.13 8.38
CA TRP A 340 10.24 -0.97 8.50
C TRP A 340 10.86 -2.28 9.02
N SER A 341 12.13 -2.57 8.69
CA SER A 341 12.80 -3.81 9.11
C SER A 341 12.92 -3.99 10.63
N CYS A 342 12.78 -2.92 11.43
CA CYS A 342 12.78 -3.04 12.89
C CYS A 342 11.44 -3.53 13.48
N PHE A 343 10.38 -3.54 12.67
CA PHE A 343 9.03 -3.97 13.04
C PHE A 343 8.65 -5.33 12.42
N GLU A 344 9.48 -5.87 11.53
CA GLU A 344 9.31 -7.21 10.99
C GLU A 344 9.86 -8.25 11.98
N ASP A 345 9.18 -9.39 12.11
CA ASP A 345 9.65 -10.49 12.97
C ASP A 345 11.08 -10.86 12.60
N SER A 346 11.97 -10.82 13.59
CA SER A 346 13.42 -11.07 13.54
C SER A 346 13.84 -12.50 13.11
N ARG A 347 12.90 -13.24 12.49
CA ARG A 347 13.06 -14.59 11.96
C ARG A 347 13.35 -14.64 10.46
N VAL A 348 13.19 -13.52 9.75
CA VAL A 348 13.60 -13.45 8.34
C VAL A 348 15.08 -13.07 8.32
N GLU A 349 15.89 -14.14 8.24
CA GLU A 349 17.28 -14.23 7.81
C GLU A 349 18.08 -12.92 7.77
N ASN A 350 19.22 -12.90 8.49
CA ASN A 350 20.34 -12.00 8.24
C ASN A 350 20.62 -11.92 6.73
N HIS A 351 19.94 -11.02 6.03
CA HIS A 351 20.29 -10.66 4.69
C HIS A 351 21.68 -10.06 4.83
N ASN A 352 22.67 -10.73 4.25
CA ASN A 352 24.00 -10.18 4.12
C ASN A 352 23.84 -8.83 3.40
N PHE A 353 23.79 -7.74 4.16
CA PHE A 353 23.71 -6.38 3.66
C PHE A 353 25.05 -6.11 2.98
N THR A 354 25.12 -6.43 1.68
CA THR A 354 26.37 -6.40 0.89
C THR A 354 26.86 -4.98 0.59
N THR A 355 26.03 -3.97 0.82
CA THR A 355 26.25 -2.57 0.45
C THR A 355 26.46 -1.74 1.69
N SER A 356 27.68 -1.23 1.85
CA SER A 356 28.04 -0.31 2.92
C SER A 356 27.67 1.14 2.57
N PHE A 357 27.41 1.91 3.61
CA PHE A 357 27.28 3.37 3.53
C PHE A 357 28.60 4.01 3.09
N THR A 358 28.54 5.00 2.19
CA THR A 358 29.71 5.66 1.58
C THR A 358 29.81 7.14 1.97
N ALA A 359 30.96 7.77 1.74
CA ALA A 359 31.11 9.20 1.98
C ALA A 359 30.17 10.07 1.10
N ILE A 360 29.84 9.60 -0.11
CA ILE A 360 28.89 10.25 -1.02
C ILE A 360 27.50 10.29 -0.40
N ASP A 361 27.10 9.22 0.26
CA ASP A 361 25.81 9.12 0.95
C ASP A 361 25.67 10.18 2.03
N GLY A 362 26.75 10.43 2.78
CA GLY A 362 26.76 11.49 3.80
C GLY A 362 26.68 12.90 3.21
N VAL A 363 27.26 13.14 2.03
CA VAL A 363 27.13 14.42 1.32
C VAL A 363 25.69 14.64 0.86
N LEU A 364 25.04 13.61 0.31
CA LEU A 364 23.67 13.71 -0.17
C LEU A 364 22.65 13.87 0.96
N ILE A 365 22.86 13.23 2.10
CA ILE A 365 22.02 13.47 3.28
C ILE A 365 22.18 14.90 3.79
N ARG A 366 23.41 15.45 3.81
CA ARG A 366 23.63 16.86 4.18
C ARG A 366 22.94 17.83 3.22
N ASP A 367 23.03 17.57 1.92
CA ASP A 367 22.34 18.39 0.92
C ASP A 367 20.82 18.32 1.08
N TRP A 368 20.26 17.12 1.30
CA TRP A 368 18.84 16.94 1.54
C TRP A 368 18.36 17.63 2.82
N ALA A 369 19.12 17.51 3.91
CA ALA A 369 18.83 18.21 5.16
C ALA A 369 18.82 19.72 4.99
N LYS A 370 19.81 20.27 4.28
CA LYS A 370 19.87 21.69 3.95
C LYS A 370 18.65 22.14 3.15
N GLN A 371 18.22 21.36 2.16
CA GLN A 371 17.02 21.68 1.37
C GLN A 371 15.75 21.72 2.26
N LEU A 372 15.63 20.83 3.24
CA LEU A 372 14.51 20.83 4.20
C LEU A 372 14.55 22.06 5.13
N ASP A 373 15.73 22.47 5.61
CA ASP A 373 15.88 23.69 6.41
C ASP A 373 15.53 24.94 5.60
N ASP A 374 16.07 25.05 4.38
CA ASP A 374 15.80 26.17 3.49
C ASP A 374 14.30 26.24 3.14
N TRP A 375 13.62 25.09 3.01
CA TRP A 375 12.17 25.01 2.80
C TRP A 375 11.36 25.53 4.00
N LEU A 376 11.72 25.15 5.23
CA LEU A 376 11.06 25.64 6.44
C LEU A 376 11.23 27.15 6.59
N VAL A 377 12.45 27.67 6.35
CA VAL A 377 12.73 29.11 6.40
C VAL A 377 11.91 29.87 5.35
N GLU A 378 11.83 29.35 4.12
CA GLU A 378 11.00 29.96 3.07
C GLU A 378 9.51 29.99 3.46
N PHE A 379 9.02 28.92 4.10
CA PHE A 379 7.64 28.86 4.57
C PHE A 379 7.37 29.92 5.65
N ASN A 380 8.23 30.00 6.67
CA ASN A 380 8.10 30.96 7.77
C ASN A 380 8.26 32.42 7.31
N GLY A 381 8.99 32.66 6.21
CA GLY A 381 9.16 33.98 5.62
C GLY A 381 7.93 34.53 4.87
N LYS A 382 6.91 33.69 4.60
CA LYS A 382 5.64 34.10 3.99
C LYS A 382 4.64 34.45 5.10
N THR A 383 3.90 35.55 4.95
CA THR A 383 2.97 36.05 5.98
C THR A 383 2.00 34.96 6.46
N PRO A 384 1.74 34.85 7.78
CA PRO A 384 1.07 33.70 8.38
C PRO A 384 -0.45 33.82 8.19
N GLU A 385 -0.98 33.35 7.06
CA GLU A 385 -2.44 33.43 6.85
C GLU A 385 -3.22 32.31 7.56
N HIS A 386 -2.62 31.24 8.09
CA HIS A 386 -3.39 30.26 8.89
C HIS A 386 -2.52 29.47 9.90
N ASP A 387 -2.80 29.60 11.20
CA ASP A 387 -2.15 28.86 12.30
C ASP A 387 -2.17 27.32 12.12
N GLN A 388 -3.25 26.78 11.53
CA GLN A 388 -3.36 25.36 11.21
C GLN A 388 -2.36 24.90 10.13
N SER A 389 -2.02 25.77 9.17
CA SER A 389 -1.03 25.44 8.14
C SER A 389 0.39 25.40 8.70
N SER A 390 0.69 26.25 9.69
CA SER A 390 1.99 26.28 10.37
C SER A 390 2.24 25.01 11.19
N LYS A 391 1.26 24.55 11.95
CA LYS A 391 1.37 23.28 12.72
C LYS A 391 1.62 22.08 11.81
N LEU A 392 0.89 22.01 10.70
CA LEU A 392 1.05 20.96 9.71
C LEU A 392 2.45 20.97 9.08
N VAL A 393 2.92 22.14 8.61
CA VAL A 393 4.25 22.26 7.98
C VAL A 393 5.35 21.89 8.97
N LEU A 394 5.21 22.35 10.21
CA LEU A 394 6.09 21.97 11.30
C LEU A 394 6.12 20.45 11.52
N ARG A 395 4.95 19.79 11.58
CA ARG A 395 4.89 18.33 11.66
C ARG A 395 5.65 17.69 10.52
N GLN A 396 5.37 18.11 9.29
CA GLN A 396 6.02 17.55 8.11
C GLN A 396 7.54 17.74 8.17
N TYR A 397 8.02 18.92 8.58
CA TYR A 397 9.45 19.17 8.77
C TYR A 397 10.08 18.22 9.80
N VAL A 398 9.50 18.11 11.00
CA VAL A 398 10.05 17.30 12.10
C VAL A 398 10.10 15.81 11.72
N LEU A 399 9.01 15.28 11.16
CA LEU A 399 8.94 13.87 10.77
C LEU A 399 9.92 13.55 9.62
N HIS A 400 10.02 14.42 8.62
CA HIS A 400 10.94 14.23 7.50
C HIS A 400 12.41 14.42 7.90
N ARG A 401 12.70 15.34 8.85
CA ARG A 401 14.04 15.48 9.45
C ARG A 401 14.48 14.17 10.09
N LEU A 402 13.61 13.55 10.90
CA LEU A 402 13.91 12.26 11.51
C LEU A 402 14.09 11.18 10.45
N LEU A 403 13.23 11.12 9.42
CA LEU A 403 13.36 10.16 8.32
C LEU A 403 14.72 10.27 7.62
N VAL A 404 15.16 11.48 7.28
CA VAL A 404 16.44 11.71 6.59
C VAL A 404 17.64 11.26 7.44
N LEU A 405 17.66 11.62 8.73
CA LEU A 405 18.69 11.15 9.66
C LEU A 405 18.63 9.64 9.88
N SER A 406 17.42 9.09 9.85
CA SER A 406 17.15 7.66 9.95
C SER A 406 17.51 6.90 8.68
N ILE A 407 18.20 7.47 7.70
CA ILE A 407 18.85 6.67 6.66
C ILE A 407 20.19 6.14 7.16
N TYR A 408 20.91 6.91 7.98
CA TYR A 408 22.17 6.47 8.59
C TYR A 408 21.97 5.30 9.55
N HIS A 409 20.96 5.40 10.42
CA HIS A 409 20.81 4.51 11.56
C HIS A 409 20.44 3.06 11.19
N PRO A 410 19.38 2.80 10.40
CA PRO A 410 19.12 1.50 9.79
C PRO A 410 20.34 1.01 9.01
N ALA A 411 20.95 1.84 8.15
CA ALA A 411 22.13 1.46 7.36
C ALA A 411 23.32 0.96 8.21
N ARG A 412 23.39 1.35 9.49
CA ARG A 412 24.48 1.06 10.42
C ARG A 412 24.13 0.01 11.47
N SER A 413 23.15 -0.85 11.16
CA SER A 413 22.64 -2.00 11.94
C SER A 413 21.46 -1.71 12.88
N GLY A 414 20.80 -0.55 12.75
CA GLY A 414 19.66 -0.20 13.60
C GLY A 414 19.99 -0.06 15.09
N ASN A 415 21.28 0.08 15.41
CA ASN A 415 21.82 0.21 16.76
C ASN A 415 22.58 1.54 16.87
N LEU A 416 22.08 2.42 17.74
CA LEU A 416 22.64 3.74 18.05
C LEU A 416 24.09 3.66 18.55
N TRP A 417 24.49 2.52 19.10
CA TRP A 417 25.81 2.29 19.70
C TRP A 417 26.75 1.45 18.82
N SER A 418 26.39 1.26 17.55
CA SER A 418 27.23 0.59 16.55
C SER A 418 28.58 1.31 16.38
N GLN A 419 29.68 0.57 16.21
CA GLN A 419 31.01 1.16 15.99
C GLN A 419 31.11 2.04 14.73
N SER A 420 30.11 1.96 13.85
CA SER A 420 30.04 2.71 12.61
C SER A 420 29.39 4.09 12.74
N ILE A 421 28.80 4.43 13.90
CA ILE A 421 28.18 5.74 14.16
C ILE A 421 29.05 6.62 15.05
N THR A 422 29.18 7.90 14.66
CA THR A 422 29.93 8.89 15.44
C THR A 422 29.07 9.48 16.53
N SER A 423 29.69 10.00 17.59
CA SER A 423 28.96 10.65 18.69
C SER A 423 28.14 11.86 18.24
N HIS A 424 28.60 12.59 17.23
CA HIS A 424 27.86 13.70 16.62
C HIS A 424 26.59 13.24 15.89
N GLU A 425 26.68 12.15 15.12
CA GLU A 425 25.50 11.57 14.45
C GLU A 425 24.51 10.97 15.47
N GLN A 426 25.01 10.40 16.58
CA GLN A 426 24.16 9.94 17.70
C GLN A 426 23.39 11.10 18.33
N GLU A 427 24.09 12.19 18.65
CA GLU A 427 23.52 13.39 19.26
C GLU A 427 22.43 14.00 18.37
N GLU A 428 22.70 14.18 17.09
CA GLU A 428 21.76 14.78 16.15
C GLU A 428 20.51 13.92 15.95
N LEU A 429 20.67 12.60 15.86
CA LEU A 429 19.56 11.66 15.73
C LEU A 429 18.68 11.67 16.98
N LEU A 430 19.28 11.65 18.18
CA LEU A 430 18.54 11.72 19.44
C LEU A 430 17.78 13.03 19.58
N LEU A 431 18.41 14.15 19.23
CA LEU A 431 17.78 15.46 19.24
C LEU A 431 16.55 15.51 18.31
N SER A 432 16.65 14.96 17.11
CA SER A 432 15.52 14.85 16.18
C SER A 432 14.43 13.89 16.67
N ALA A 433 14.81 12.77 17.30
CA ALA A 433 13.87 11.79 17.84
C ALA A 433 13.08 12.37 19.03
N ARG A 434 13.76 13.09 19.94
CA ARG A 434 13.11 13.81 21.05
C ARG A 434 12.14 14.88 20.55
N ALA A 435 12.54 15.68 19.57
CA ALA A 435 11.65 16.67 18.95
C ALA A 435 10.39 16.02 18.33
N THR A 436 10.54 14.84 17.72
CA THR A 436 9.42 14.06 17.17
C THR A 436 8.46 13.59 18.26
N LEU A 437 8.97 13.09 19.39
CA LEU A 437 8.14 12.69 20.52
C LEU A 437 7.43 13.88 21.18
N LYS A 438 8.12 15.03 21.30
CA LYS A 438 7.53 16.28 21.83
C LYS A 438 6.41 16.79 20.94
N LEU A 439 6.60 16.78 19.61
CA LEU A 439 5.55 17.13 18.65
C LEU A 439 4.28 16.30 18.87
N HIS A 440 4.42 14.99 19.09
CA HIS A 440 3.29 14.11 19.28
C HIS A 440 2.41 14.45 20.49
N GLN A 441 2.97 15.11 21.52
CA GLN A 441 2.20 15.53 22.71
C GLN A 441 1.21 16.65 22.39
N HIS A 442 1.50 17.46 21.37
CA HIS A 442 0.81 18.72 21.09
C HIS A 442 0.05 18.72 19.76
N ASP A 443 0.11 17.63 19.00
CA ASP A 443 -0.57 17.49 17.71
C ASP A 443 -1.53 16.29 17.71
N ASP A 444 -2.81 16.58 17.94
CA ASP A 444 -3.92 15.64 17.89
C ASP A 444 -4.30 15.24 16.46
N SER A 445 -3.75 15.91 15.45
CA SER A 445 -3.99 15.63 14.03
C SER A 445 -3.02 14.61 13.43
N ILE A 446 -2.25 13.90 14.27
CA ILE A 446 -1.42 12.76 13.89
C ILE A 446 -2.29 11.50 13.76
N TRP A 447 -2.44 11.01 12.54
CA TRP A 447 -3.38 9.92 12.27
C TRP A 447 -2.96 8.93 11.20
N SER A 448 -2.07 9.29 10.28
CA SER A 448 -1.64 8.36 9.24
C SER A 448 -0.79 7.26 9.86
N ASN A 449 -0.81 6.08 9.24
CA ASN A 449 0.03 4.99 9.68
C ASN A 449 1.53 5.35 9.57
N TRP A 450 1.90 6.12 8.54
CA TRP A 450 3.27 6.59 8.38
C TRP A 450 3.72 7.45 9.56
N ASP A 451 2.90 8.42 9.99
CA ASP A 451 3.23 9.25 11.17
C ASP A 451 3.48 8.37 12.40
N LEU A 452 2.62 7.37 12.65
CA LEU A 452 2.76 6.47 13.80
C LEU A 452 4.03 5.64 13.72
N ILE A 453 4.39 5.12 12.55
CA ILE A 453 5.63 4.37 12.33
C ILE A 453 6.84 5.24 12.64
N ILE A 454 6.89 6.48 12.15
CA ILE A 454 8.00 7.41 12.37
C ILE A 454 8.11 7.82 13.86
N ILE A 455 6.98 8.05 14.53
CA ILE A 455 6.98 8.40 15.96
C ILE A 455 7.37 7.20 16.83
N THR A 456 6.89 5.99 16.52
CA THR A 456 7.35 4.77 17.22
C THR A 456 8.84 4.54 16.99
N TRP A 457 9.33 4.77 15.77
CA TRP A 457 10.75 4.71 15.48
C TRP A 457 11.57 5.73 16.29
N ALA A 458 11.07 6.96 16.46
CA ALA A 458 11.65 7.94 17.36
C ALA A 458 11.73 7.43 18.80
N ALA A 459 10.65 6.82 19.31
CA ALA A 459 10.62 6.23 20.64
C ALA A 459 11.69 5.14 20.83
N LEU A 460 11.87 4.27 19.84
CA LEU A 460 12.90 3.23 19.85
C LEU A 460 14.32 3.82 19.87
N ILE A 461 14.59 4.88 19.10
CA ILE A 461 15.88 5.59 19.13
C ILE A 461 16.14 6.17 20.53
N VAL A 462 15.16 6.85 21.12
CA VAL A 462 15.30 7.46 22.45
C VAL A 462 15.50 6.39 23.53
N LEU A 463 14.82 5.25 23.44
CA LEU A 463 15.06 4.11 24.33
C LEU A 463 16.51 3.61 24.26
N GLN A 464 17.09 3.50 23.06
CA GLN A 464 18.50 3.16 22.92
C GLN A 464 19.40 4.24 23.55
N GLY A 465 19.04 5.52 23.44
CA GLY A 465 19.72 6.62 24.13
C GLY A 465 19.73 6.45 25.66
N ILE A 466 18.59 6.07 26.24
CA ILE A 466 18.47 5.75 27.67
C ILE A 466 19.35 4.54 28.04
N GLN A 467 19.32 3.48 27.23
CA GLN A 467 20.15 2.28 27.45
C GLN A 467 21.65 2.58 27.43
N GLY A 468 22.11 3.56 26.65
CA GLY A 468 23.52 3.98 26.69
C GLY A 468 23.83 5.09 27.69
N GLY A 469 22.91 5.41 28.60
CA GLY A 469 23.15 6.34 29.70
C GLY A 469 23.08 7.83 29.33
N ILE A 470 22.52 8.20 28.16
CA ILE A 470 22.34 9.59 27.72
C ILE A 470 20.86 10.01 27.64
N GLY A 471 20.02 9.35 28.44
CA GLY A 471 18.60 9.68 28.57
C GLY A 471 18.35 11.02 29.27
N GLU A 472 17.28 11.70 28.87
CA GLU A 472 16.77 12.92 29.50
C GLU A 472 15.57 12.63 30.41
N ILE A 473 15.21 13.60 31.27
CA ILE A 473 14.15 13.45 32.28
C ILE A 473 12.78 13.19 31.63
N GLU A 474 12.50 13.84 30.51
CA GLU A 474 11.21 13.75 29.81
C GLU A 474 11.09 12.53 28.90
N ASP A 475 12.21 11.88 28.54
CA ASP A 475 12.25 10.82 27.51
C ASP A 475 11.27 9.68 27.84
N MET A 476 11.33 9.15 29.06
CA MET A 476 10.48 8.04 29.49
C MET A 476 8.99 8.43 29.56
N THR A 477 8.70 9.68 29.94
CA THR A 477 7.33 10.21 29.98
C THR A 477 6.75 10.28 28.58
N ASN A 478 7.54 10.78 27.62
CA ASN A 478 7.11 10.94 26.23
C ASN A 478 6.92 9.59 25.53
N ILE A 479 7.81 8.62 25.79
CA ILE A 479 7.67 7.24 25.28
C ILE A 479 6.40 6.57 25.81
N LYS A 480 6.13 6.70 27.12
CA LYS A 480 4.92 6.13 27.73
C LYS A 480 3.65 6.78 27.19
N LEU A 481 3.65 8.10 27.00
CA LEU A 481 2.52 8.79 26.38
C LEU A 481 2.22 8.26 24.98
N HIS A 482 3.25 8.09 24.14
CA HIS A 482 3.06 7.51 22.81
C HIS A 482 2.50 6.08 22.87
N LEU A 483 3.03 5.24 23.77
CA LEU A 483 2.53 3.88 24.00
C LEU A 483 1.05 3.88 24.42
N ASP A 484 0.65 4.81 25.30
CA ASP A 484 -0.75 4.95 25.73
C ASP A 484 -1.65 5.39 24.57
N ILE A 485 -1.18 6.30 23.70
CA ILE A 485 -1.91 6.72 22.50
C ILE A 485 -2.10 5.53 21.54
N LEU A 486 -1.07 4.72 21.32
CA LEU A 486 -1.18 3.50 20.51
C LEU A 486 -2.20 2.51 21.11
N LYS A 487 -2.19 2.32 22.42
CA LYS A 487 -3.14 1.42 23.13
C LYS A 487 -4.58 1.92 23.10
N GLN A 488 -4.79 3.23 23.02
CA GLN A 488 -6.11 3.82 22.88
C GLN A 488 -6.66 3.69 21.45
N LYS A 489 -5.81 3.43 20.45
CA LYS A 489 -6.24 3.21 19.07
C LYS A 489 -6.85 1.82 18.92
N ASN A 490 -8.15 1.83 18.70
CA ASN A 490 -8.95 0.63 18.49
C ASN A 490 -8.88 0.20 17.01
N GLU A 491 -7.85 -0.55 16.65
CA GLU A 491 -7.68 -1.08 15.29
C GLU A 491 -8.12 -2.55 15.15
N PRO A 492 -8.72 -2.93 14.02
CA PRO A 492 -9.05 -4.33 13.74
C PRO A 492 -7.79 -5.17 13.56
N LYS A 493 -7.83 -6.42 14.04
CA LYS A 493 -6.69 -7.35 13.89
C LYS A 493 -6.58 -7.90 12.47
N PRO A 494 -5.37 -8.07 11.90
CA PRO A 494 -4.08 -7.67 12.47
C PRO A 494 -3.89 -6.14 12.43
N SER A 495 -3.55 -5.57 13.59
CA SER A 495 -3.43 -4.13 13.80
C SER A 495 -1.97 -3.69 13.60
N LEU A 496 -1.77 -2.51 12.99
CA LEU A 496 -0.45 -1.91 12.94
C LEU A 496 -0.03 -1.50 14.36
N CYS A 497 -0.95 -0.91 15.11
CA CYS A 497 -0.71 -0.51 16.49
C CYS A 497 -0.25 -1.69 17.35
N ASP A 498 -0.82 -2.90 17.18
CA ASP A 498 -0.39 -4.10 17.91
C ASP A 498 1.09 -4.43 17.63
N LYS A 499 1.54 -4.32 16.38
CA LYS A 499 2.95 -4.55 16.00
C LYS A 499 3.88 -3.49 16.61
N LEU A 500 3.49 -2.22 16.53
CA LEU A 500 4.26 -1.10 17.07
C LEU A 500 4.36 -1.19 18.61
N ILE A 501 3.26 -1.50 19.29
CA ILE A 501 3.19 -1.73 20.74
C ILE A 501 4.10 -2.88 21.13
N ALA A 502 3.98 -4.04 20.48
CA ALA A 502 4.77 -5.22 20.83
C ALA A 502 6.27 -4.93 20.76
N ARG A 503 6.71 -4.27 19.67
CA ARG A 503 8.12 -3.91 19.49
C ARG A 503 8.61 -2.89 20.51
N LEU A 504 7.78 -1.91 20.86
CA LEU A 504 8.11 -0.86 21.83
C LEU A 504 8.17 -1.43 23.26
N GLU A 505 7.23 -2.29 23.63
CA GLU A 505 7.20 -2.98 24.94
C GLU A 505 8.38 -3.95 25.10
N GLU A 506 8.76 -4.67 24.04
CA GLU A 506 9.97 -5.49 24.03
C GLU A 506 11.21 -4.65 24.37
N SER A 507 11.38 -3.50 23.71
CA SER A 507 12.53 -2.61 23.99
C SER A 507 12.49 -2.00 25.40
N LEU A 508 11.30 -1.66 25.91
CA LEU A 508 11.12 -1.14 27.27
C LEU A 508 11.52 -2.15 28.35
N GLN A 509 11.30 -3.44 28.12
CA GLN A 509 11.72 -4.49 29.05
C GLN A 509 13.24 -4.56 29.17
N GLU A 510 13.98 -4.37 28.07
CA GLU A 510 15.45 -4.32 28.06
C GLU A 510 16.03 -3.16 28.88
N VAL A 511 15.34 -2.01 28.91
CA VAL A 511 15.72 -0.87 29.77
C VAL A 511 15.46 -1.15 31.25
N SER A 512 14.43 -1.95 31.54
CA SER A 512 13.95 -2.20 32.92
C SER A 512 14.77 -3.28 33.65
N THR A 513 15.65 -4.01 32.96
CA THR A 513 16.62 -4.92 33.60
C THR A 513 17.78 -4.12 34.20
N PRO A 514 18.06 -4.24 35.52
CA PRO A 514 18.86 -3.25 36.23
C PRO A 514 20.36 -3.51 36.05
N ASP A 515 21.00 -2.72 35.19
CA ASP A 515 22.44 -2.48 35.19
C ASP A 515 22.73 -1.03 34.73
N PHE A 516 22.02 -0.04 35.29
CA PHE A 516 22.24 1.37 34.89
C PHE A 516 22.34 2.31 36.09
N SER A 517 23.56 2.77 36.34
CA SER A 517 23.84 3.99 37.10
C SER A 517 23.55 5.20 36.21
N TYR A 518 22.55 6.00 36.59
CA TYR A 518 22.22 7.27 35.95
C TYR A 518 23.44 8.21 36.04
N VAL A 519 24.14 8.45 34.93
CA VAL A 519 25.15 9.49 34.85
C VAL A 519 24.50 10.66 34.13
N GLN A 520 24.26 11.77 34.84
CA GLN A 520 23.79 13.00 34.21
C GLN A 520 24.84 13.52 33.21
N PRO A 521 24.53 13.66 31.92
CA PRO A 521 25.28 14.56 31.08
C PRO A 521 24.84 15.99 31.42
N ALA A 522 25.77 16.82 31.89
CA ALA A 522 25.56 18.25 31.99
C ALA A 522 25.66 18.88 30.59
N HIS A 523 24.61 18.73 29.78
CA HIS A 523 24.49 19.46 28.52
C HIS A 523 23.27 20.36 28.59
N SER A 524 23.52 21.64 28.86
CA SER A 524 22.52 22.69 28.77
C SER A 524 22.13 22.85 27.29
N ALA A 525 20.84 22.95 27.00
CA ALA A 525 20.27 23.22 25.67
C ALA A 525 20.61 24.63 25.11
N VAL A 526 21.61 25.30 25.68
CA VAL A 526 22.12 26.59 25.23
C VAL A 526 23.39 26.32 24.45
N MET A 527 23.36 26.60 23.15
CA MET A 527 24.54 26.59 22.27
C MET A 527 25.66 27.38 22.95
N ASP A 528 26.76 26.72 23.28
CA ASP A 528 27.97 27.39 23.73
C ASP A 528 28.73 27.83 22.47
N PRO A 529 28.82 29.14 22.18
CA PRO A 529 29.44 29.65 20.95
C PRO A 529 30.95 29.33 20.83
N SER A 530 31.55 28.68 21.83
CA SER A 530 32.93 28.20 21.80
C SER A 530 33.11 26.80 21.20
N PHE A 531 32.02 26.04 20.94
CA PHE A 531 32.09 24.71 20.34
C PHE A 531 32.00 24.74 18.81
N ASP A 532 32.71 23.82 18.16
CA ASP A 532 32.62 23.60 16.71
C ASP A 532 31.33 22.84 16.38
N TYR A 533 30.38 23.53 15.75
CA TYR A 533 29.09 22.96 15.31
C TYR A 533 29.06 22.64 13.81
N THR A 534 30.21 22.65 13.12
CA THR A 534 30.28 22.37 11.67
C THR A 534 29.88 20.94 11.27
N TRP A 535 29.74 20.05 12.25
CA TRP A 535 29.27 18.68 12.09
C TRP A 535 27.75 18.55 11.99
N GLN A 536 26.98 19.56 12.44
CA GLN A 536 25.51 19.52 12.41
C GLN A 536 25.00 19.45 10.98
N ILE A 537 24.13 18.47 10.71
CA ILE A 537 23.54 18.28 9.38
C ILE A 537 22.36 19.23 9.18
N PHE A 538 21.52 19.40 10.21
CA PHE A 538 20.39 20.32 10.23
C PHE A 538 20.59 21.46 11.22
N ASP A 539 20.00 22.62 10.90
CA ASP A 539 19.99 23.78 11.79
C ASP A 539 19.18 23.48 13.06
N GLN A 540 19.83 23.59 14.23
CA GLN A 540 19.18 23.36 15.53
C GLN A 540 18.33 24.56 15.97
N VAL A 541 18.58 25.76 15.44
CA VAL A 541 17.76 26.95 15.74
C VAL A 541 16.33 26.73 15.27
N ASN A 542 16.15 26.02 14.16
CA ASN A 542 14.83 25.65 13.65
C ASN A 542 14.02 24.79 14.63
N LEU A 543 14.69 23.93 15.44
CA LEU A 543 14.04 23.14 16.49
C LEU A 543 13.79 23.95 17.77
N GLN A 544 14.64 24.92 18.08
CA GLN A 544 14.49 25.82 19.24
C GLN A 544 13.40 26.88 19.02
N GLN A 545 13.18 27.29 17.76
CA GLN A 545 12.08 28.17 17.37
C GLN A 545 10.71 27.48 17.42
N ILE A 546 10.69 26.15 17.58
CA ILE A 546 9.46 25.40 17.81
C ILE A 546 9.01 25.68 19.24
N GLN A 547 8.20 26.72 19.41
CA GLN A 547 7.44 26.91 20.63
C GLN A 547 6.37 25.82 20.71
N PHE A 548 6.71 24.70 21.32
CA PHE A 548 5.69 23.80 21.84
C PHE A 548 4.95 24.55 22.96
N PRO A 549 3.64 24.82 22.84
CA PRO A 549 2.90 25.49 23.91
C PRO A 549 3.01 24.64 25.17
N GLY A 550 3.58 25.22 26.22
CA GLY A 550 3.78 24.56 27.52
C GLY A 550 2.51 24.40 28.35
#